data_AF-A0A7V2EKA6-F1
#
_entry.id   AF-A0A7V2EKA6-F1
#
_cell.length_a   1.000
_cell.length_b   1.000
_cell.length_c   1.000
_cell.angle_alpha   90.00
_cell.angle_beta   90.00
_cell.angle_gamma   90.00
#
_symmetry.space_group_name_H-M   'P 1'
#
loop_
_entity.id
_entity.type
_entity.pdbx_description
1 polymer ?
#
loop_
_entity_poly.entity_id
_entity_poly.type
_entity_poly.pdbx_seq_one_letter_code
_entity_poly.pdbx_strand_id
1 'polypeptide(L)'
;MTIMLISLAIAFVLIALVYVFRPREEEGEELSESKKRYNTNSPQSLSAEELEFFHAAKQDLFDSMHDSIDAVKMGLSVKLADKIYKNHDLNFAKKLSVAICNEIFSAKKSNLDKEHIEFAEQNHGLIKKEIEALSSNEEIKYIITHTIRAMSVLKFAEGESDYREWMNPIERVQKYGLFIPDRNRLSPQEIYEMAANFYQKAVKESEIYNTE
;
A
#
# COMPACT_ATOMS: atom_id res chain seq x y z
N MET A 1 5.93 24.93 20.65
CA MET A 1 4.47 25.13 20.47
C MET A 1 3.95 24.46 19.20
N THR A 2 4.68 24.54 18.09
CA THR A 2 4.35 23.97 16.76
C THR A 2 4.23 22.44 16.74
N ILE A 3 5.10 21.71 17.45
CA ILE A 3 5.07 20.24 17.50
C ILE A 3 3.79 19.71 18.19
N MET A 4 3.28 20.44 19.19
CA MET A 4 2.08 20.05 19.93
C MET A 4 0.81 20.16 19.08
N LEU A 5 0.78 21.12 18.14
CA LEU A 5 -0.33 21.33 17.22
C LEU A 5 -0.38 20.25 16.12
N ILE A 6 0.78 19.81 15.65
CA ILE A 6 0.90 18.71 14.67
C ILE A 6 0.41 17.39 15.28
N SER A 7 0.81 17.08 16.52
CA SER A 7 0.32 15.88 17.22
C SER A 7 -1.19 15.91 17.48
N LEU A 8 -1.77 17.09 17.74
CA LEU A 8 -3.21 17.24 17.95
C LEU A 8 -4.01 17.09 16.64
N ALA A 9 -3.47 17.60 15.53
CA ALA A 9 -4.07 17.47 14.21
C ALA A 9 -4.05 16.02 13.71
N ILE A 10 -2.94 15.30 13.90
CA ILE A 10 -2.84 13.87 13.59
C ILE A 10 -3.81 13.05 14.45
N ALA A 11 -3.94 13.38 15.75
CA ALA A 11 -4.92 12.74 16.62
C ALA A 11 -6.36 12.96 16.14
N PHE A 12 -6.69 14.16 15.65
CA PHE A 12 -8.03 14.45 15.11
C PHE A 12 -8.33 13.69 13.81
N VAL A 13 -7.36 13.57 12.91
CA VAL A 13 -7.49 12.79 11.67
C VAL A 13 -7.67 11.29 12.00
N LEU A 14 -6.92 10.77 12.98
CA LEU A 14 -7.06 9.39 13.44
C LEU A 14 -8.42 9.14 14.11
N ILE A 15 -8.92 10.08 14.92
CA ILE A 15 -10.26 9.97 15.54
C ILE A 15 -11.36 10.01 14.47
N ALA A 16 -11.24 10.89 13.47
CA ALA A 16 -12.20 10.97 12.37
C ALA A 16 -12.22 9.69 11.53
N LEU A 17 -11.05 9.10 11.26
CA LEU A 17 -10.95 7.81 10.58
C LEU A 17 -11.53 6.67 11.43
N VAL A 18 -11.29 6.64 12.74
CA VAL A 18 -11.91 5.64 13.63
C VAL A 18 -13.43 5.77 13.67
N TYR A 19 -13.97 6.99 13.62
CA TYR A 19 -15.43 7.22 13.62
C TYR A 19 -16.09 6.86 12.28
N VAL A 20 -15.43 7.14 11.16
CA VAL A 20 -15.93 6.79 9.82
C VAL A 20 -15.83 5.29 9.56
N PHE A 21 -14.85 4.60 10.15
CA PHE A 21 -14.58 3.17 9.91
C PHE A 21 -14.97 2.26 11.08
N ARG A 22 -15.70 2.74 12.10
CA ARG A 22 -16.21 1.86 13.16
C ARG A 22 -17.21 0.87 12.52
N PRO A 23 -16.96 -0.45 12.59
CA PRO A 23 -17.93 -1.42 12.10
C PRO A 23 -19.23 -1.24 12.88
N ARG A 24 -20.35 -1.10 12.16
CA ARG A 24 -21.70 -1.18 12.75
C ARG A 24 -21.82 -2.57 13.37
N GLU A 25 -21.70 -2.64 14.70
CA GLU A 25 -22.22 -3.79 15.44
C GLU A 25 -23.75 -3.75 15.29
N GLU A 26 -24.28 -4.83 14.74
CA GLU A 26 -25.70 -5.09 14.67
C GLU A 26 -26.20 -5.37 16.10
N GLU A 27 -26.82 -4.38 16.73
CA GLU A 27 -27.72 -4.61 17.86
C GLU A 27 -29.12 -4.14 17.48
N GLY A 28 -30.05 -5.09 17.58
CA GLY A 28 -31.46 -4.93 17.28
C GLY A 28 -32.19 -4.04 18.29
N GLU A 29 -33.30 -3.48 17.80
CA GLU A 29 -34.48 -3.02 18.52
C GLU A 29 -34.29 -2.24 19.83
N GLU A 30 -34.29 -0.91 19.72
CA GLU A 30 -35.31 -0.07 20.36
C GLU A 30 -35.38 1.31 19.67
N LEU A 31 -36.26 1.40 18.66
CA LEU A 31 -36.62 2.64 17.99
C LEU A 31 -37.67 3.37 18.84
N SER A 32 -37.27 4.02 19.94
CA SER A 32 -38.12 5.04 20.56
C SER A 32 -37.33 6.21 21.17
N GLU A 33 -37.75 7.41 20.75
CA GLU A 33 -37.54 8.73 21.38
C GLU A 33 -36.15 9.40 21.48
N SER A 34 -35.02 8.75 21.16
CA SER A 34 -33.71 9.44 21.19
C SER A 34 -33.41 10.33 19.95
N LYS A 35 -34.27 10.32 18.92
CA LYS A 35 -34.11 11.05 17.64
C LYS A 35 -34.34 12.57 17.67
N LYS A 36 -34.34 13.21 18.84
CA LYS A 36 -34.60 14.67 19.00
C LYS A 36 -33.47 15.49 19.65
N ARG A 37 -32.22 15.03 19.57
CA ARG A 37 -31.06 15.90 19.85
C ARG A 37 -29.93 15.70 18.83
N TYR A 38 -30.23 15.91 17.55
CA TYR A 38 -29.17 16.36 16.64
C TYR A 38 -28.91 17.82 16.96
N ASN A 39 -27.90 18.04 17.80
CA ASN A 39 -27.35 19.35 18.09
C ASN A 39 -26.90 19.98 16.76
N THR A 40 -27.55 21.08 16.37
CA THR A 40 -27.29 21.89 15.18
C THR A 40 -26.02 22.72 15.31
N ASN A 41 -24.92 22.09 15.74
CA ASN A 41 -23.61 22.67 15.53
C ASN A 41 -23.29 22.44 14.05
N SER A 42 -23.69 23.41 13.22
CA SER A 42 -23.14 23.57 11.87
C SER A 42 -21.63 23.37 11.98
N PRO A 43 -21.01 22.55 11.10
CA PRO A 43 -19.56 22.54 11.00
C PRO A 43 -19.11 24.00 10.87
N GLN A 44 -18.27 24.47 11.79
CA GLN A 44 -17.64 25.78 11.61
C GLN A 44 -16.92 25.71 10.27
N SER A 45 -17.31 26.57 9.33
CA SER A 45 -16.63 26.67 8.04
C SER A 45 -15.17 26.99 8.32
N LEU A 46 -14.28 26.09 7.94
CA LEU A 46 -12.84 26.33 7.98
C LEU A 46 -12.54 27.63 7.22
N SER A 47 -11.62 28.43 7.77
CA SER A 47 -11.04 29.57 7.05
C SER A 47 -10.25 29.07 5.82
N ALA A 48 -9.99 29.98 4.88
CA ALA A 48 -9.20 29.66 3.70
C ALA A 48 -7.79 29.13 4.07
N GLU A 49 -7.16 29.72 5.09
CA GLU A 49 -5.85 29.30 5.61
C GLU A 49 -5.89 27.89 6.22
N GLU A 50 -6.94 27.57 6.98
CA GLU A 50 -7.12 26.22 7.54
C GLU A 50 -7.36 25.18 6.44
N LEU A 51 -8.17 25.52 5.42
CA LEU A 51 -8.39 24.66 4.25
C LEU A 51 -7.09 24.39 3.51
N GLU A 52 -6.29 25.41 3.25
CA GLU A 52 -4.99 25.29 2.58
C GLU A 52 -4.04 24.39 3.39
N PHE A 53 -3.96 24.59 4.71
CA PHE A 53 -3.18 23.73 5.60
C PHE A 53 -3.65 22.27 5.56
N PHE A 54 -4.96 22.01 5.62
CA PHE A 54 -5.50 20.65 5.53
C PHE A 54 -5.21 20.00 4.18
N HIS A 55 -5.29 20.75 3.09
CA HIS A 55 -4.95 20.26 1.76
C HIS A 55 -3.46 19.89 1.65
N ALA A 56 -2.57 20.74 2.14
CA ALA A 56 -1.13 20.47 2.17
C ALA A 56 -0.81 19.21 3.01
N ALA A 57 -1.32 19.14 4.24
CA ALA A 57 -1.09 17.99 5.11
C ALA A 57 -1.66 16.67 4.54
N LYS A 58 -2.78 16.73 3.81
CA LYS A 58 -3.34 15.58 3.09
C LYS A 58 -2.39 15.14 1.96
N GLN A 59 -1.85 16.08 1.20
CA GLN A 59 -0.93 15.79 0.10
C GLN A 59 0.36 15.17 0.62
N ASP A 60 0.96 15.73 1.67
CA ASP A 60 2.17 15.19 2.31
C ASP A 60 1.97 13.74 2.77
N LEU A 61 0.79 13.43 3.35
CA LEU A 61 0.44 12.07 3.75
C LEU A 61 0.34 11.13 2.53
N PHE A 62 -0.25 11.58 1.43
CA PHE A 62 -0.38 10.77 0.21
C PHE A 62 0.98 10.50 -0.43
N ASP A 63 1.82 11.52 -0.53
CA ASP A 63 3.17 11.41 -1.07
C ASP A 63 4.00 10.43 -0.23
N SER A 64 3.95 10.54 1.10
CA SER A 64 4.62 9.60 2.01
C SER A 64 4.12 8.15 1.87
N MET A 65 2.83 7.97 1.60
CA MET A 65 2.25 6.65 1.36
C MET A 65 2.68 6.06 0.01
N HIS A 66 2.74 6.88 -1.05
CA HIS A 66 3.30 6.47 -2.34
C HIS A 66 4.77 6.06 -2.21
N ASP A 67 5.58 6.87 -1.54
CA ASP A 67 6.99 6.57 -1.27
C ASP A 67 7.15 5.25 -0.50
N SER A 68 6.27 4.98 0.47
CA SER A 68 6.27 3.72 1.22
C SER A 68 5.93 2.53 0.34
N ILE A 69 4.93 2.67 -0.55
CA ILE A 69 4.57 1.62 -1.51
C ILE A 69 5.74 1.36 -2.47
N ASP A 70 6.40 2.40 -2.96
CA ASP A 70 7.52 2.28 -3.88
C ASP A 70 8.77 1.69 -3.19
N ALA A 71 9.05 2.04 -1.94
CA ALA A 71 10.10 1.40 -1.14
C ALA A 71 9.86 -0.11 -1.00
N VAL A 72 8.60 -0.55 -0.82
CA VAL A 72 8.27 -1.98 -0.82
C VAL A 72 8.51 -2.62 -2.18
N LYS A 73 8.07 -2.01 -3.28
CA LYS A 73 8.33 -2.53 -4.64
C LYS A 73 9.82 -2.64 -4.93
N MET A 74 10.61 -1.65 -4.52
CA MET A 74 12.06 -1.64 -4.65
C MET A 74 12.70 -2.75 -3.81
N GLY A 75 12.32 -2.87 -2.53
CA GLY A 75 12.84 -3.92 -1.65
C GLY A 75 12.52 -5.32 -2.16
N LEU A 76 11.31 -5.52 -2.66
CA LEU A 76 10.90 -6.79 -3.27
C LEU A 76 11.70 -7.06 -4.55
N SER A 77 11.87 -6.05 -5.40
CA SER A 77 12.66 -6.17 -6.63
C SER A 77 14.11 -6.54 -6.36
N VAL A 78 14.75 -5.90 -5.38
CA VAL A 78 16.14 -6.20 -4.97
C VAL A 78 16.25 -7.65 -4.49
N LYS A 79 15.38 -8.06 -3.56
CA LYS A 79 15.42 -9.42 -3.00
C LYS A 79 15.17 -10.50 -4.06
N LEU A 80 14.26 -10.24 -5.00
CA LEU A 80 13.98 -11.13 -6.12
C LEU A 80 15.14 -11.19 -7.12
N ALA A 81 15.69 -10.04 -7.51
CA ALA A 81 16.81 -9.98 -8.45
C ALA A 81 18.01 -10.78 -7.92
N ASP A 82 18.32 -10.64 -6.63
CA ASP A 82 19.39 -11.38 -5.96
C ASP A 82 19.20 -12.90 -6.03
N LYS A 83 17.98 -13.36 -5.75
CA LYS A 83 17.61 -14.78 -5.87
C LYS A 83 17.71 -15.28 -7.32
N ILE A 84 17.22 -14.51 -8.29
CA ILE A 84 17.16 -14.89 -9.71
C ILE A 84 18.56 -14.90 -10.33
N TYR A 85 19.42 -13.94 -9.96
CA TYR A 85 20.78 -13.80 -10.47
C TYR A 85 21.66 -15.03 -10.20
N LYS A 86 21.33 -15.85 -9.20
CA LYS A 86 22.03 -17.13 -8.93
C LYS A 86 21.99 -18.10 -10.11
N ASN A 87 20.98 -17.99 -10.98
CA ASN A 87 20.79 -18.89 -12.12
C ASN A 87 20.69 -18.18 -13.48
N HIS A 88 20.74 -16.85 -13.49
CA HIS A 88 20.52 -16.02 -14.67
C HIS A 88 21.46 -14.82 -14.67
N ASP A 89 21.65 -14.17 -15.83
CA ASP A 89 22.41 -12.92 -15.87
C ASP A 89 21.67 -11.78 -15.14
N LEU A 90 22.43 -10.75 -14.78
CA LEU A 90 21.94 -9.63 -13.98
C LEU A 90 20.82 -8.85 -14.67
N ASN A 91 20.91 -8.67 -16.00
CA ASN A 91 19.90 -7.90 -16.73
C ASN A 91 18.58 -8.66 -16.78
N PHE A 92 18.62 -9.97 -17.02
CA PHE A 92 17.45 -10.82 -16.95
C PHE A 92 16.85 -10.81 -15.53
N ALA A 93 17.67 -10.94 -14.50
CA ALA A 93 17.23 -10.92 -13.10
C ALA A 93 16.49 -9.63 -12.73
N LYS A 94 17.04 -8.47 -13.12
CA LYS A 94 16.40 -7.15 -12.92
C LYS A 94 15.08 -7.01 -13.67
N LYS A 95 15.02 -7.44 -14.94
CA LYS A 95 13.77 -7.38 -15.73
C LYS A 95 12.70 -8.29 -15.15
N LEU A 96 13.07 -9.51 -14.76
CA LEU A 96 12.14 -10.47 -14.17
C LEU A 96 11.64 -10.02 -12.79
N SER A 97 12.50 -9.48 -11.93
CA SER A 97 12.09 -8.97 -10.62
C SER A 97 11.09 -7.82 -10.74
N VAL A 98 11.31 -6.89 -11.68
CA VAL A 98 10.39 -5.78 -11.96
C VAL A 98 9.07 -6.31 -12.52
N ALA A 99 9.10 -7.25 -13.46
CA ALA A 99 7.90 -7.86 -14.03
C ALA A 99 7.05 -8.58 -12.95
N ILE A 100 7.70 -9.28 -12.01
CA ILE A 100 7.03 -9.89 -10.85
C ILE A 100 6.36 -8.83 -9.97
N CYS A 101 7.05 -7.73 -9.66
CA CYS A 101 6.47 -6.65 -8.85
C CYS A 101 5.28 -6.00 -9.55
N ASN A 102 5.41 -5.70 -10.85
CA ASN A 102 4.32 -5.13 -11.64
C ASN A 102 3.11 -6.05 -11.70
N GLU A 103 3.35 -7.37 -11.78
CA GLU A 103 2.28 -8.35 -11.70
C GLU A 103 1.64 -8.29 -10.31
N ILE A 104 2.37 -8.43 -9.20
CA ILE A 104 1.82 -8.43 -7.84
C ILE A 104 1.00 -7.16 -7.52
N PHE A 105 1.52 -5.99 -7.86
CA PHE A 105 0.90 -4.70 -7.54
C PHE A 105 -0.07 -4.20 -8.62
N SER A 106 -0.35 -5.01 -9.64
CA SER A 106 -1.22 -4.68 -10.78
C SER A 106 -0.90 -3.30 -11.39
N ALA A 107 0.37 -3.07 -11.73
CA ALA A 107 0.78 -1.84 -12.40
C ALA A 107 0.01 -1.65 -13.72
N LYS A 108 -0.49 -0.44 -13.97
CA LYS A 108 -1.22 -0.12 -15.21
C LYS A 108 -0.27 -0.28 -16.40
N LYS A 109 -0.64 -1.08 -17.40
CA LYS A 109 0.18 -1.29 -18.62
C LYS A 109 0.53 0.02 -19.34
N SER A 110 -0.33 1.04 -19.26
CA SER A 110 -0.09 2.38 -19.82
C SER A 110 1.15 3.09 -19.24
N ASN A 111 1.60 2.67 -18.06
CA ASN A 111 2.71 3.28 -17.34
C ASN A 111 4.02 2.51 -17.56
N LEU A 112 3.97 1.41 -18.30
CA LEU A 112 5.13 0.57 -18.62
C LEU A 112 5.59 0.85 -20.04
N ASP A 113 6.90 0.83 -20.26
CA ASP A 113 7.42 0.84 -21.61
C ASP A 113 7.09 -0.45 -22.36
N LYS A 114 7.22 -0.40 -23.69
CA LYS A 114 6.87 -1.52 -24.57
C LYS A 114 7.75 -2.75 -24.30
N GLU A 115 9.01 -2.54 -23.95
CA GLU A 115 9.98 -3.61 -23.71
C GLU A 115 9.60 -4.43 -22.46
N HIS A 116 9.20 -3.78 -21.37
CA HIS A 116 8.75 -4.44 -20.16
C HIS A 116 7.45 -5.23 -20.38
N ILE A 117 6.55 -4.71 -21.21
CA ILE A 117 5.32 -5.43 -21.59
C ILE A 117 5.65 -6.68 -22.39
N GLU A 118 6.46 -6.56 -23.44
CA GLU A 118 6.88 -7.68 -24.29
C GLU A 118 7.64 -8.75 -23.48
N PHE A 119 8.54 -8.34 -22.58
CA PHE A 119 9.26 -9.24 -21.69
C PHE A 119 8.31 -10.00 -20.76
N ALA A 120 7.33 -9.32 -20.16
CA ALA A 120 6.37 -9.94 -19.26
C ALA A 120 5.47 -10.95 -19.97
N GLU A 121 5.07 -10.66 -21.22
CA GLU A 121 4.27 -11.57 -22.04
C GLU A 121 5.05 -12.82 -22.43
N GLN A 122 6.32 -12.68 -22.81
CA GLN A 122 7.19 -13.81 -23.15
C GLN A 122 7.52 -14.70 -21.94
N ASN A 123 7.55 -14.13 -20.74
CA ASN A 123 7.97 -14.82 -19.51
C ASN A 123 6.83 -15.07 -18.51
N HIS A 124 5.57 -14.97 -18.95
CA HIS A 124 4.40 -15.04 -18.07
C HIS A 124 4.39 -16.30 -17.17
N GLY A 125 4.75 -17.46 -17.73
CA GLY A 125 4.81 -18.72 -16.98
C GLY A 125 5.87 -18.70 -15.87
N LEU A 126 7.05 -18.11 -16.14
CA LEU A 126 8.11 -17.97 -15.15
C LEU A 126 7.75 -16.96 -14.06
N ILE A 127 7.15 -15.82 -14.44
CA ILE A 127 6.65 -14.81 -13.50
C ILE A 127 5.67 -15.44 -12.52
N LYS A 128 4.67 -16.16 -13.04
CA LYS A 128 3.69 -16.87 -12.22
C LYS A 128 4.35 -17.84 -11.23
N LYS A 129 5.28 -18.66 -11.71
CA LYS A 129 6.00 -19.63 -10.89
C LYS A 129 6.78 -18.96 -9.75
N GLU A 130 7.50 -17.87 -10.05
CA GLU A 130 8.26 -17.15 -9.02
C GLU A 130 7.34 -16.47 -7.99
N ILE A 131 6.19 -15.92 -8.41
CA ILE A 131 5.19 -15.36 -7.49
C ILE A 131 4.63 -16.45 -6.56
N GLU A 132 4.26 -17.61 -7.10
CA GLU A 132 3.73 -18.73 -6.30
C GLU A 132 4.75 -19.21 -5.28
N ALA A 133 6.05 -19.19 -5.61
CA ALA A 133 7.11 -19.56 -4.66
C ALA A 133 7.20 -18.61 -3.45
N LEU A 134 6.75 -17.35 -3.59
CA LEU A 134 6.73 -16.37 -2.50
C LEU A 134 5.65 -16.68 -1.44
N SER A 135 4.64 -17.50 -1.76
CA SER A 135 3.55 -17.85 -0.83
C SER A 135 4.00 -18.65 0.40
N SER A 136 5.24 -19.14 0.40
CA SER A 136 5.85 -19.81 1.56
C SER A 136 6.58 -18.86 2.50
N ASN A 137 6.78 -17.60 2.11
CA ASN A 137 7.53 -16.62 2.88
C ASN A 137 6.57 -15.68 3.63
N GLU A 138 6.39 -15.93 4.94
CA GLU A 138 5.47 -15.16 5.78
C GLU A 138 5.83 -13.68 5.90
N GLU A 139 7.12 -13.32 5.90
CA GLU A 139 7.56 -11.92 5.91
C GLU A 139 7.10 -11.20 4.62
N ILE A 140 7.31 -11.83 3.45
CA ILE A 140 6.90 -11.27 2.16
C ILE A 140 5.38 -11.17 2.05
N LYS A 141 4.65 -12.20 2.50
CA LYS A 141 3.18 -12.18 2.54
C LYS A 141 2.65 -11.04 3.39
N TYR A 142 3.21 -10.85 4.58
CA TYR A 142 2.85 -9.78 5.49
C TYR A 142 3.03 -8.41 4.81
N ILE A 143 4.21 -8.16 4.26
CA ILE A 143 4.56 -6.89 3.63
C ILE A 143 3.66 -6.61 2.42
N ILE A 144 3.48 -7.59 1.52
CA ILE A 144 2.62 -7.44 0.33
C ILE A 144 1.17 -7.18 0.74
N THR A 145 0.65 -7.93 1.72
CA THR A 145 -0.73 -7.79 2.19
C THR A 145 -1.01 -6.38 2.70
N HIS A 146 -0.16 -5.86 3.59
CA HIS A 146 -0.36 -4.53 4.16
C HIS A 146 -0.14 -3.41 3.13
N THR A 147 0.82 -3.57 2.22
CA THR A 147 1.09 -2.61 1.15
C THR A 147 -0.08 -2.52 0.17
N ILE A 148 -0.66 -3.65 -0.24
CA ILE A 148 -1.82 -3.65 -1.15
C ILE A 148 -3.04 -3.03 -0.49
N ARG A 149 -3.29 -3.31 0.79
CA ARG A 149 -4.37 -2.66 1.54
C ARG A 149 -4.19 -1.15 1.61
N ALA A 150 -2.97 -0.70 1.92
CA ALA A 150 -2.62 0.72 1.91
C ALA A 150 -2.86 1.35 0.53
N MET A 151 -2.41 0.69 -0.55
CA MET A 151 -2.62 1.14 -1.93
C MET A 151 -4.11 1.23 -2.30
N SER A 152 -4.93 0.26 -1.91
CA SER A 152 -6.38 0.29 -2.18
C SER A 152 -7.08 1.43 -1.42
N VAL A 153 -6.68 1.69 -0.17
CA VAL A 153 -7.20 2.82 0.61
C VAL A 153 -6.76 4.17 0.01
N LEU A 154 -5.50 4.27 -0.42
CA LEU A 154 -4.94 5.47 -1.04
C LEU A 154 -5.69 5.83 -2.33
N LYS A 155 -5.83 4.87 -3.26
CA LYS A 155 -6.57 5.09 -4.51
C LYS A 155 -8.01 5.56 -4.27
N PHE A 156 -8.70 4.96 -3.28
CA PHE A 156 -10.04 5.42 -2.89
C PHE A 156 -10.03 6.85 -2.36
N ALA A 157 -9.07 7.20 -1.50
CA ALA A 157 -8.97 8.53 -0.88
C ALA A 157 -8.55 9.64 -1.88
N GLU A 158 -7.88 9.25 -2.96
CA GLU A 158 -7.53 10.09 -4.11
C GLU A 158 -8.71 10.33 -5.06
N GLY A 159 -9.82 9.61 -4.90
CA GLY A 159 -11.00 9.77 -5.74
C GLY A 159 -10.88 9.10 -7.11
N GLU A 160 -9.97 8.13 -7.27
CA GLU A 160 -10.14 7.11 -8.32
C GLU A 160 -11.55 6.54 -8.12
N SER A 161 -12.26 6.24 -9.21
CA SER A 161 -13.71 5.92 -9.16
C SER A 161 -14.04 4.49 -9.56
N ASP A 162 -13.13 3.81 -10.26
CA ASP A 162 -13.31 2.41 -10.62
C ASP A 162 -12.86 1.50 -9.48
N TYR A 163 -13.83 0.97 -8.74
CA TYR A 163 -13.63 -0.03 -7.69
C TYR A 163 -12.77 -1.23 -8.15
N ARG A 164 -12.86 -1.62 -9.42
CA ARG A 164 -12.08 -2.74 -9.97
C ARG A 164 -10.59 -2.44 -9.98
N GLU A 165 -10.20 -1.18 -10.14
CA GLU A 165 -8.79 -0.76 -10.12
C GLU A 165 -8.16 -0.84 -8.70
N TRP A 166 -8.98 -0.78 -7.64
CA TRP A 166 -8.48 -0.89 -6.26
C TRP A 166 -8.55 -2.32 -5.75
N MET A 167 -9.48 -3.14 -6.25
CA MET A 167 -9.62 -4.54 -5.86
C MET A 167 -8.73 -5.50 -6.63
N ASN A 168 -8.40 -5.20 -7.88
CA ASN A 168 -7.57 -6.07 -8.73
C ASN A 168 -6.25 -6.50 -8.04
N PRO A 169 -5.49 -5.61 -7.38
CA PRO A 169 -4.32 -6.03 -6.60
C PRO A 169 -4.64 -7.06 -5.50
N ILE A 170 -5.74 -6.87 -4.74
CA ILE A 170 -6.17 -7.77 -3.67
C ILE A 170 -6.54 -9.14 -4.23
N GLU A 171 -7.40 -9.18 -5.26
CA GLU A 171 -7.83 -10.41 -5.91
C GLU A 171 -6.63 -11.18 -6.48
N ARG A 172 -5.66 -10.45 -7.04
CA ARG A 172 -4.45 -11.01 -7.60
C ARG A 172 -3.57 -11.66 -6.53
N VAL A 173 -3.31 -11.00 -5.41
CA VAL A 173 -2.51 -11.62 -4.34
C VAL A 173 -3.23 -12.74 -3.61
N GLN A 174 -4.57 -12.71 -3.56
CA GLN A 174 -5.36 -13.84 -3.09
C GLN A 174 -5.18 -15.06 -4.00
N LYS A 175 -5.26 -14.87 -5.33
CA LYS A 175 -5.04 -15.94 -6.31
C LYS A 175 -3.66 -16.60 -6.17
N TYR A 176 -2.64 -15.82 -5.80
CA TYR A 176 -1.29 -16.32 -5.60
C TYR A 176 -0.99 -16.87 -4.19
N GLY A 177 -1.97 -16.86 -3.27
CA GLY A 177 -1.74 -17.28 -1.89
C GLY A 177 -0.84 -16.33 -1.09
N LEU A 178 -0.70 -15.08 -1.54
CA LEU A 178 0.12 -14.06 -0.90
C LEU A 178 -0.64 -13.20 0.12
N PHE A 179 -1.97 -13.28 0.10
CA PHE A 179 -2.83 -12.47 0.97
C PHE A 179 -3.06 -13.14 2.33
N ILE A 180 -2.83 -12.39 3.41
CA ILE A 180 -3.19 -12.80 4.77
C ILE A 180 -4.61 -12.31 5.09
N PRO A 181 -5.57 -13.20 5.40
CA PRO A 181 -6.94 -12.82 5.74
C PRO A 181 -7.06 -12.45 7.23
N ASP A 182 -6.39 -11.38 7.65
CA ASP A 182 -6.59 -10.78 8.98
C ASP A 182 -7.28 -9.42 8.89
N ARG A 183 -7.74 -8.89 10.02
CA ARG A 183 -8.35 -7.54 10.10
C ARG A 183 -7.37 -6.47 10.56
N ASN A 184 -6.12 -6.84 10.85
CA ASN A 184 -5.13 -5.90 11.33
C ASN A 184 -4.75 -4.93 10.22
N ARG A 185 -4.92 -3.64 10.48
CA ARG A 185 -4.53 -2.57 9.57
C ARG A 185 -3.41 -1.80 10.23
N LEU A 186 -2.34 -1.59 9.49
CA LEU A 186 -1.26 -0.71 9.91
C LEU A 186 -1.70 0.74 9.68
N SER A 187 -1.35 1.60 10.63
CA SER A 187 -1.39 3.04 10.47
C SER A 187 -0.37 3.49 9.41
N PRO A 188 -0.52 4.72 8.87
CA PRO A 188 0.45 5.27 7.91
C PRO A 188 1.90 5.22 8.41
N GLN A 189 2.12 5.55 9.69
CA GLN A 189 3.45 5.50 10.30
C GLN A 189 4.03 4.08 10.33
N GLU A 190 3.22 3.08 10.70
CA GLU A 190 3.64 1.68 10.70
C GLU A 190 3.92 1.16 9.29
N ILE A 191 3.17 1.63 8.27
CA ILE A 191 3.44 1.31 6.86
C ILE A 191 4.79 1.89 6.42
N TYR A 192 5.07 3.15 6.75
CA TYR A 192 6.35 3.79 6.45
C TYR A 192 7.52 3.04 7.08
N GLU A 193 7.43 2.72 8.38
CA GLU A 193 8.48 1.99 9.10
C GLU A 193 8.68 0.58 8.53
N MET A 194 7.58 -0.14 8.25
CA MET A 194 7.64 -1.45 7.59
C MET A 194 8.34 -1.37 6.24
N ALA A 195 7.96 -0.41 5.39
CA ALA A 195 8.51 -0.23 4.05
C ALA A 195 10.01 0.10 4.07
N ALA A 196 10.40 1.07 4.91
CA ALA A 196 11.78 1.49 5.07
C ALA A 196 12.66 0.35 5.59
N ASN A 197 12.23 -0.35 6.63
CA ASN A 197 12.95 -1.49 7.19
C ASN A 197 13.11 -2.61 6.17
N PHE A 198 12.05 -2.92 5.42
CA PHE A 198 12.10 -3.95 4.38
C PHE A 198 13.08 -3.60 3.27
N TYR A 199 13.03 -2.37 2.74
CA TYR A 199 13.95 -1.92 1.70
C TYR A 199 15.40 -1.94 2.18
N GLN A 200 15.68 -1.35 3.35
CA GLN A 200 17.03 -1.32 3.91
C GLN A 200 17.58 -2.73 4.15
N LYS A 201 16.76 -3.63 4.69
CA LYS A 201 17.12 -5.04 4.87
C LYS A 201 17.42 -5.72 3.52
N ALA A 202 16.58 -5.52 2.52
CA ALA A 202 16.77 -6.10 1.19
C ALA A 202 18.08 -5.63 0.53
N VAL A 203 18.40 -4.34 0.61
CA VAL A 203 19.67 -3.80 0.08
C VAL A 203 20.87 -4.34 0.84
N LYS A 204 20.81 -4.34 2.18
CA LYS A 204 21.89 -4.86 3.02
C LYS A 204 22.17 -6.36 2.81
N GLU A 205 21.13 -7.13 2.49
CA GLU A 205 21.25 -8.58 2.25
C GLU A 205 21.65 -8.93 0.81
N SER A 206 21.55 -8.01 -0.16
CA SER A 206 21.78 -8.34 -1.57
C SER A 206 23.26 -8.35 -1.93
N GLU A 207 23.71 -9.45 -2.52
CA GLU A 207 25.08 -9.59 -3.03
C GLU A 207 25.32 -8.70 -4.26
N ILE A 208 24.30 -8.54 -5.12
CA ILE A 208 24.36 -7.70 -6.34
C ILE A 208 24.72 -6.25 -6.03
N TYR A 209 24.26 -5.72 -4.91
CA TYR A 209 24.43 -4.31 -4.53
C TYR A 209 25.57 -4.08 -3.53
N ASN A 210 26.18 -5.14 -3.00
CA ASN A 210 27.26 -5.07 -2.01
C ASN A 210 28.63 -5.55 -2.53
N THR A 211 28.74 -5.89 -3.81
CA THR A 211 30.05 -6.08 -4.48
C THR A 211 30.70 -4.73 -4.78
N GLU A 212 31.64 -4.33 -3.91
CA GLU A 212 32.71 -3.35 -4.20
C GLU A 212 33.87 -4.01 -4.97
#